data_AF-A0A3P6GTQ3-F1
#
_entry.id   AF-A0A3P6GTQ3-F1
#
_cell.length_a   1.000
_cell.length_b   1.000
_cell.length_c   1.000
_cell.angle_alpha   90.00
_cell.angle_beta   90.00
_cell.angle_gamma   90.00
#
_symmetry.space_group_name_H-M   'P 1'
#
loop_
_entity.id
_entity.type
_entity.pdbx_description
1 polymer ?
#
loop_
_entity_poly.entity_id
_entity_poly.type
_entity_poly.pdbx_seq_one_letter_code
_entity_poly.pdbx_strand_id
1 'polypeptide(L)'
;MAKYNEIAKKKREAKADRKRAIHGDPLTNKLKSRAPVVAVSGKRQKKLLRKWRREQKEMVEKGLVTMEDVEMASAEVASEDSEKPARKFSVKKTIKLNKLKNKAGNKKKSQKAGGKVSTDQMLE
;
A
#
# COMPACT_ATOMS: atom_id res chain seq x y z
N MET A 1 5.08 -37.52 27.50
CA MET A 1 4.95 -36.32 26.64
C MET A 1 4.14 -35.16 27.26
N ALA A 2 3.27 -35.39 28.25
CA ALA A 2 2.42 -34.36 28.86
C ALA A 2 3.19 -33.20 29.55
N LYS A 3 4.28 -33.51 30.26
CA LYS A 3 5.06 -32.53 31.05
C LYS A 3 5.63 -31.37 30.20
N TYR A 4 6.07 -31.64 28.97
CA TYR A 4 6.58 -30.60 28.07
C TYR A 4 5.46 -29.65 27.62
N ASN A 5 4.27 -30.19 27.33
CA ASN A 5 3.11 -29.39 26.91
C ASN A 5 2.62 -28.47 28.03
N GLU A 6 2.64 -28.94 29.27
CA GLU A 6 2.32 -28.13 30.46
C GLU A 6 3.32 -26.99 30.66
N ILE A 7 4.62 -27.28 30.55
CA ILE A 7 5.67 -26.25 30.65
C ILE A 7 5.52 -25.24 29.51
N ALA A 8 5.24 -25.69 28.28
CA ALA A 8 5.00 -24.82 27.14
C ALA A 8 3.77 -23.94 27.34
N LYS A 9 2.68 -24.48 27.90
CA LYS A 9 1.45 -23.73 28.22
C LYS A 9 1.73 -22.62 29.24
N LYS A 10 2.39 -22.96 30.36
CA LYS A 10 2.81 -21.97 31.38
C LYS A 10 3.67 -20.87 30.80
N LYS A 11 4.63 -21.22 29.92
CA LYS A 11 5.48 -20.23 29.23
C LYS A 11 4.67 -19.31 28.29
N ARG A 12 3.63 -19.83 27.62
CA ARG A 12 2.74 -19.01 26.77
C ARG A 12 1.91 -18.04 27.60
N GLU A 13 1.37 -18.50 28.72
CA GLU A 13 0.59 -17.69 29.65
C GLU A 13 1.44 -16.54 30.22
N ALA A 14 2.62 -16.85 30.77
CA ALA A 14 3.54 -15.82 31.30
C ALA A 14 3.93 -14.77 30.26
N LYS A 15 4.14 -15.17 29.00
CA LYS A 15 4.38 -14.23 27.90
C LYS A 15 3.16 -13.34 27.61
N ALA A 16 1.95 -13.89 27.67
CA ALA A 16 0.72 -13.14 27.46
C ALA A 16 0.48 -12.13 28.59
N ASP A 17 0.73 -12.52 29.84
CA ASP A 17 0.61 -11.64 31.01
C ASP A 17 1.63 -10.51 30.96
N ARG A 18 2.88 -10.80 30.58
CA ARG A 18 3.90 -9.76 30.35
C ARG A 18 3.48 -8.77 29.27
N LYS A 19 2.87 -9.25 28.18
CA LYS A 19 2.35 -8.36 27.13
C LYS A 19 1.22 -7.48 27.65
N ARG A 20 0.29 -8.04 28.43
CA ARG A 20 -0.81 -7.28 29.06
C ARG A 20 -0.28 -6.24 30.05
N ALA A 21 0.75 -6.56 30.83
CA ALA A 21 1.36 -5.59 31.75
C ALA A 21 2.04 -4.41 31.03
N ILE A 22 2.70 -4.65 29.89
CA ILE A 22 3.45 -3.60 29.17
C ILE A 22 2.56 -2.80 28.21
N HIS A 23 1.62 -3.47 27.54
CA HIS A 23 0.83 -2.87 26.44
C HIS A 23 -0.69 -2.91 26.66
N GLY A 24 -1.14 -3.46 27.78
CA GLY A 24 -2.54 -3.51 28.14
C GLY A 24 -3.06 -2.14 28.52
N ASP A 25 -4.38 -1.99 28.42
CA ASP A 25 -5.07 -0.82 28.94
C ASP A 25 -4.96 -0.77 30.47
N PRO A 26 -4.62 0.38 31.08
CA PRO A 26 -4.45 0.49 32.54
C PRO A 26 -5.72 0.13 33.33
N LEU A 27 -6.92 0.34 32.76
CA LEU A 27 -8.17 0.06 33.47
C LEU A 27 -8.61 -1.40 33.33
N THR A 28 -8.41 -2.00 32.14
CA THR A 28 -8.95 -3.34 31.84
C THR A 28 -7.89 -4.44 31.78
N ASN A 29 -6.60 -4.09 31.78
CA ASN A 29 -5.44 -4.97 31.62
C ASN A 29 -5.52 -5.87 30.37
N LYS A 30 -6.35 -5.50 29.39
CA LYS A 30 -6.52 -6.19 28.12
C LYS A 30 -5.70 -5.51 27.04
N LEU A 31 -5.14 -6.31 26.13
CA LEU A 31 -4.49 -5.78 24.94
C LEU A 31 -5.55 -5.19 24.00
N LYS A 32 -5.29 -3.99 23.47
CA LYS A 32 -6.16 -3.38 22.46
C LYS A 32 -6.09 -4.20 21.16
N SER A 33 -7.22 -4.75 20.72
CA SER A 33 -7.32 -5.36 19.39
C SER A 33 -7.45 -4.27 18.35
N ARG A 34 -6.44 -4.11 17.49
CA ARG A 34 -6.55 -3.20 16.35
C ARG A 34 -7.46 -3.85 15.30
N ALA A 35 -8.58 -3.20 14.97
CA ALA A 35 -9.37 -3.59 13.82
C ALA A 35 -8.48 -3.53 12.57
N PRO A 36 -8.49 -4.56 11.70
CA PRO A 36 -7.73 -4.51 10.46
C PRO A 36 -8.21 -3.32 9.64
N VAL A 37 -7.27 -2.59 9.06
CA VAL A 37 -7.61 -1.50 8.14
C VAL A 37 -8.28 -2.15 6.93
N VAL A 38 -9.58 -1.89 6.76
CA VAL A 38 -10.34 -2.43 5.62
C VAL A 38 -9.83 -1.74 4.35
N ALA A 39 -9.10 -2.50 3.53
CA ALA A 39 -8.61 -1.99 2.26
C ALA A 39 -9.80 -1.67 1.33
N VAL A 40 -9.90 -0.43 0.91
CA VAL A 40 -10.95 0.02 -0.02
C VAL A 40 -10.51 -0.30 -1.44
N SER A 41 -11.31 -1.06 -2.20
CA SER A 41 -11.05 -1.31 -3.62
C SER A 41 -10.90 0.00 -4.41
N GLY A 42 -10.03 0.03 -5.42
CA GLY A 42 -9.81 1.21 -6.26
C GLY A 42 -11.09 1.74 -6.92
N LYS A 43 -12.05 0.86 -7.26
CA LYS A 43 -13.38 1.26 -7.76
C LYS A 43 -14.16 2.04 -6.70
N ARG A 44 -14.13 1.58 -5.44
CA ARG A 44 -14.80 2.24 -4.32
C ARG A 44 -14.09 3.55 -3.94
N GLN A 45 -12.76 3.61 -4.00
CA GLN A 45 -12.01 4.87 -3.85
C GLN A 45 -12.42 5.90 -4.90
N LYS A 46 -12.43 5.52 -6.19
CA LYS A 46 -12.90 6.39 -7.28
C LYS A 46 -14.35 6.84 -7.09
N LYS A 47 -15.24 5.96 -6.61
CA LYS A 47 -16.64 6.30 -6.31
C LYS A 47 -16.75 7.31 -5.16
N LEU A 48 -16.00 7.11 -4.07
CA LEU A 48 -15.97 8.02 -2.93
C LEU A 48 -15.43 9.39 -3.33
N LEU A 49 -14.33 9.43 -4.10
CA LEU A 49 -13.77 10.68 -4.60
C LEU A 49 -14.74 11.43 -5.52
N ARG A 50 -15.50 10.72 -6.36
CA ARG A 50 -16.55 11.31 -7.21
C ARG A 50 -17.71 11.84 -6.38
N LYS A 51 -18.15 11.12 -5.34
CA LYS A 51 -19.20 11.59 -4.42
C LYS A 51 -18.76 12.85 -3.70
N TRP A 52 -17.58 12.81 -3.10
CA TRP A 52 -16.97 13.95 -2.42
C TRP A 52 -16.89 15.18 -3.34
N ARG A 53 -16.43 15.02 -4.59
CA ARG A 53 -16.43 16.12 -5.57
C ARG A 53 -17.82 16.67 -5.92
N ARG A 54 -18.88 15.85 -5.89
CA ARG A 54 -20.25 16.34 -6.10
C ARG A 54 -20.73 17.11 -4.87
N GLU A 55 -20.50 16.57 -3.68
CA GLU A 55 -20.84 17.24 -2.41
C GLU A 55 -20.16 18.61 -2.30
N GLN A 56 -18.87 18.71 -2.66
CA GLN A 56 -18.15 20.00 -2.72
C GLN A 56 -18.81 20.98 -3.71
N LYS A 57 -19.19 20.52 -4.91
CA LYS A 57 -19.90 21.36 -5.89
C LYS A 57 -21.27 21.82 -5.41
N GLU A 58 -22.02 20.93 -4.77
CA GLU A 58 -23.33 21.26 -4.19
C GLU A 58 -23.19 22.27 -3.04
N MET A 59 -22.13 22.20 -2.24
CA MET A 59 -21.87 23.19 -1.19
C MET A 59 -21.55 24.57 -1.78
N VAL A 60 -20.79 24.63 -2.87
CA VAL A 60 -20.53 25.89 -3.59
C VAL A 60 -21.82 26.43 -4.21
N GLU A 61 -22.62 25.58 -4.86
CA GLU A 61 -23.90 25.98 -5.48
C GLU A 61 -24.93 26.46 -4.44
N LYS A 62 -24.94 25.86 -3.24
CA LYS A 62 -25.76 26.31 -2.10
C LYS A 62 -25.20 27.55 -1.41
N GLY A 63 -24.04 28.07 -1.84
CA GLY A 63 -23.38 29.22 -1.23
C GLY A 63 -22.80 28.95 0.15
N LEU A 64 -22.66 27.68 0.55
CA LEU A 64 -22.10 27.28 1.84
C LEU A 64 -20.57 27.37 1.85
N VAL A 65 -19.94 27.31 0.67
CA VAL A 65 -18.51 27.55 0.48
C VAL A 65 -18.35 28.69 -0.51
N THR A 66 -17.78 29.79 -0.06
CA THR A 66 -17.46 30.95 -0.88
C THR A 66 -16.00 30.92 -1.34
N MET A 67 -15.67 31.72 -2.36
CA MET A 67 -14.28 31.85 -2.81
C MET A 67 -13.35 32.33 -1.68
N GLU A 68 -13.85 33.20 -0.79
CA GLU A 68 -13.12 33.72 0.37
C GLU A 68 -12.74 32.60 1.36
N ASP A 69 -13.64 31.64 1.63
CA ASP A 69 -13.35 30.50 2.51
C ASP A 69 -12.22 29.63 1.96
N VAL A 70 -12.16 29.49 0.63
CA VAL A 70 -11.10 28.73 -0.06
C VAL A 70 -9.76 29.47 0.02
N GLU A 71 -9.76 30.79 -0.10
CA GLU A 71 -8.57 31.62 0.01
C GLU A 71 -8.00 31.58 1.44
N MET A 72 -8.85 31.71 2.47
CA MET A 72 -8.43 31.61 3.86
C MET A 72 -7.84 30.23 4.21
N ALA A 73 -8.50 29.15 3.79
CA ALA A 73 -7.98 27.79 4.02
C ALA A 73 -6.65 27.53 3.32
N SER A 74 -6.44 28.11 2.13
CA SER A 74 -5.18 27.97 1.38
C SER A 74 -4.02 28.73 2.03
N ALA A 75 -4.31 29.90 2.63
CA ALA A 75 -3.32 30.68 3.37
C ALA A 75 -2.85 29.97 4.64
N GLU A 76 -3.76 29.32 5.37
CA GLU A 76 -3.42 28.51 6.55
C GLU A 76 -2.47 27.35 6.20
N VAL A 77 -2.78 26.59 5.15
CA VAL A 77 -1.94 25.45 4.72
C VAL A 77 -0.56 25.90 4.24
N ALA A 78 -0.46 27.03 3.54
CA ALA A 78 0.82 27.56 3.09
C ALA A 78 1.75 27.97 4.24
N SER A 79 1.18 28.40 5.37
CA SER A 79 1.97 28.73 6.56
C SER A 79 2.56 27.49 7.26
N GLU A 80 1.84 26.36 7.24
CA GLU A 80 2.25 25.12 7.92
C GLU A 80 3.21 24.23 7.12
N ASP A 81 3.23 24.32 5.79
CA ASP A 81 4.04 23.44 4.92
C ASP A 81 5.52 23.84 4.82
N SER A 82 5.92 25.00 5.36
CA SER A 82 7.30 25.50 5.32
C SER A 82 8.28 24.75 6.24
N GLU A 83 7.78 23.93 7.16
CA GLU A 83 8.58 23.29 8.23
C GLU A 83 8.93 21.80 7.95
N LYS A 84 8.51 21.21 6.83
CA LYS A 84 8.69 19.76 6.60
C LYS A 84 10.09 19.44 6.01
N PRO A 85 10.98 18.74 6.75
CA PRO A 85 12.30 18.41 6.23
C PRO A 85 12.23 17.39 5.09
N ALA A 86 12.98 17.65 4.01
CA ALA A 86 13.08 16.76 2.86
C ALA A 86 13.55 15.36 3.29
N ARG A 87 12.71 14.34 3.04
CA ARG A 87 13.02 12.94 3.36
C ARG A 87 14.17 12.43 2.49
N LYS A 88 15.35 12.27 3.09
CA LYS A 88 16.52 11.65 2.47
C LYS A 88 16.32 10.13 2.37
N PHE A 89 16.07 9.63 1.16
CA PHE A 89 15.98 8.18 0.90
C PHE A 89 17.38 7.59 0.72
N SER A 90 17.77 6.65 1.59
CA SER A 90 19.03 5.92 1.43
C SER A 90 18.87 4.80 0.41
N VAL A 91 19.46 4.95 -0.77
CA VAL A 91 19.49 3.87 -1.78
C VAL A 91 20.67 2.94 -1.46
N LYS A 92 20.41 1.65 -1.22
CA LYS A 92 21.46 0.65 -1.04
C LYS A 92 22.13 0.38 -2.39
N LYS A 93 23.44 0.66 -2.50
CA LYS A 93 24.22 0.68 -3.75
C LYS A 93 24.44 -0.68 -4.46
N THR A 94 23.78 -1.77 -4.07
CA THR A 94 24.10 -3.11 -4.62
C THR A 94 22.87 -3.99 -4.79
N ILE A 95 21.99 -3.65 -5.74
CA ILE A 95 21.04 -4.61 -6.29
C ILE A 95 21.79 -5.46 -7.32
N LYS A 96 22.28 -6.64 -6.91
CA LYS A 96 22.82 -7.62 -7.86
C LYS A 96 21.66 -8.24 -8.63
N LEU A 97 21.39 -7.70 -9.82
CA LEU A 97 20.45 -8.29 -10.77
C LEU A 97 21.08 -9.58 -11.32
N ASN A 98 20.66 -10.72 -10.78
CA ASN A 98 21.00 -12.02 -11.34
C ASN A 98 20.30 -12.15 -12.70
N LYS A 99 21.08 -12.05 -13.78
CA LYS A 99 20.60 -12.27 -15.15
C LYS A 99 20.10 -13.71 -15.27
N LEU A 100 18.79 -13.88 -15.44
CA LEU A 100 18.19 -15.17 -15.83
C LEU A 100 18.81 -15.60 -17.15
N LYS A 101 19.57 -16.70 -17.13
CA LYS A 101 20.06 -17.36 -18.34
C LYS A 101 18.88 -18.03 -19.01
N ASN A 102 18.43 -17.47 -20.14
CA ASN A 102 17.42 -18.09 -21.00
C ASN A 102 17.92 -19.46 -21.46
N LYS A 103 17.32 -20.55 -20.99
CA LYS A 103 17.40 -21.86 -21.65
C LYS A 103 16.51 -21.78 -22.90
N ALA A 104 17.08 -21.27 -23.99
CA ALA A 104 16.50 -21.43 -25.32
C ALA A 104 16.44 -22.93 -25.65
N GLY A 105 15.27 -23.36 -26.13
CA GLY A 105 14.93 -24.76 -26.35
C GLY A 105 15.75 -25.42 -27.46
N ASN A 106 16.28 -26.61 -27.16
CA ASN A 106 16.65 -27.57 -28.19
C ASN A 106 15.42 -28.40 -28.56
N LYS A 107 14.58 -27.88 -29.45
CA LYS A 107 13.66 -28.72 -30.24
C LYS A 107 14.40 -29.13 -31.51
N LYS A 108 14.53 -30.45 -31.67
CA LYS A 108 15.26 -31.11 -32.74
C LYS A 108 14.68 -30.78 -34.12
N LYS A 109 15.62 -30.66 -35.04
CA LYS A 109 15.54 -30.57 -36.51
C LYS A 109 14.51 -31.54 -37.11
N SER A 110 13.56 -31.03 -37.88
CA SER A 110 12.91 -31.77 -38.97
C SER A 110 12.69 -30.84 -40.16
N GLN A 111 13.24 -31.25 -41.30
CA GLN A 111 13.17 -30.58 -42.59
C GLN A 111 11.73 -30.55 -43.13
N LYS A 112 11.35 -29.48 -43.84
CA LYS A 112 11.09 -29.47 -45.29
C LYS A 112 10.09 -28.37 -45.69
N ALA A 113 10.44 -27.68 -46.80
CA ALA A 113 9.64 -26.82 -47.69
C ALA A 113 8.94 -25.61 -47.03
N GLY A 114 9.08 -24.38 -47.49
CA GLY A 114 9.27 -23.89 -48.85
C GLY A 114 8.25 -22.76 -49.01
N GLY A 115 8.71 -21.53 -49.28
CA GLY A 115 7.81 -20.38 -49.43
C GLY A 115 8.55 -19.07 -49.18
N LYS A 116 8.82 -18.38 -50.28
CA LYS A 116 9.48 -17.06 -50.35
C LYS A 116 8.54 -15.93 -49.88
N VAL A 117 9.14 -14.74 -49.74
CA VAL A 117 8.53 -13.38 -49.87
C VAL A 117 7.79 -12.90 -48.62
N SER A 118 7.89 -11.67 -48.12
CA SER A 118 8.80 -10.54 -48.29
C SER A 118 8.60 -9.65 -47.04
N THR A 119 9.60 -8.81 -46.79
CA THR A 119 9.52 -7.59 -46.00
C THR A 119 8.25 -6.77 -46.26
N ASP A 120 7.59 -6.28 -45.21
CA ASP A 120 7.24 -4.86 -45.13
C ASP A 120 6.99 -4.39 -43.68
N GLN A 121 7.45 -3.18 -43.40
CA GLN A 121 7.14 -2.36 -42.23
C GLN A 121 5.66 -1.94 -42.27
N MET A 122 5.06 -1.56 -41.13
CA MET A 122 4.15 -0.40 -41.07
C MET A 122 3.88 -0.04 -39.60
N LEU A 123 4.14 1.23 -39.26
CA LEU A 123 3.74 1.92 -38.04
C LEU A 123 2.21 2.06 -37.95
N GLU A 124 1.65 1.93 -36.74
CA GLU A 124 1.00 2.99 -35.93
C GLU A 124 0.57 2.44 -34.56
#